data_AF-A0A090WI50-F1
#
_entry.id   AF-A0A090WI50-F1
#
_cell.length_a   1.000
_cell.length_b   1.000
_cell.length_c   1.000
_cell.angle_alpha   90.00
_cell.angle_beta   90.00
_cell.angle_gamma   90.00
#
_symmetry.space_group_name_H-M   'P 1'
#
loop_
_entity.id
_entity.type
_entity.pdbx_description
1 polymer ?
#
loop_
_entity_poly.entity_id
_entity_poly.type
_entity_poly.pdbx_seq_one_letter_code
_entity_poly.pdbx_strand_id
1 'polypeptide(L)'
;MSKLFNTLESTNQLAKTITYNLNPSQNEVFATMMGNFQGSDVPGKMQWGSGWWFLDQKDGMEKQINCLSNMGLLSRFVGMLTDSRSFLSFPRHEYFRRILCNLLAEDVKQGLIPNDIEFLGKMVQDICYYNSKNYFNFN
;
A
#
# COMPACT_ATOMS: atom_id res chain seq x y z
N MET A 1 -12.47 -5.79 13.58
CA MET A 1 -11.04 -5.48 13.34
C MET A 1 -10.36 -4.94 14.58
N SER A 2 -10.69 -3.72 15.06
CA SER A 2 -10.07 -3.12 16.26
C SER A 2 -9.96 -4.06 17.48
N LYS A 3 -11.07 -4.68 17.92
CA LYS A 3 -11.06 -5.64 19.04
C LYS A 3 -10.08 -6.79 18.83
N LEU A 4 -10.00 -7.35 17.63
CA LEU A 4 -9.11 -8.47 17.31
C LEU A 4 -7.64 -8.04 17.40
N PHE A 5 -7.27 -6.93 16.74
CA PHE A 5 -5.90 -6.43 16.78
C PHE A 5 -5.49 -5.99 18.18
N ASN A 6 -6.40 -5.36 18.93
CA ASN A 6 -6.14 -4.96 20.31
C ASN A 6 -5.89 -6.16 21.23
N THR A 7 -6.64 -7.26 21.08
CA THR A 7 -6.40 -8.48 21.87
C THR A 7 -5.04 -9.11 21.56
N LEU A 8 -4.58 -9.06 20.30
CA LEU A 8 -3.28 -9.59 19.91
C LEU A 8 -2.14 -8.65 20.34
N GLU A 9 -2.33 -7.34 20.23
CA GLU A 9 -1.33 -6.35 20.64
C GLU A 9 -1.16 -6.34 22.17
N SER A 10 -2.25 -6.49 22.95
CA SER A 10 -2.18 -6.49 24.41
C SER A 10 -1.40 -7.68 25.00
N THR A 11 -1.22 -8.75 24.24
CA THR A 11 -0.38 -9.91 24.58
C THR A 11 0.93 -9.94 23.80
N ASN A 12 1.26 -8.87 23.05
CA ASN A 12 2.44 -8.75 22.19
C ASN A 12 2.54 -9.88 21.14
N GLN A 13 1.40 -10.29 20.59
CA GLN A 13 1.24 -11.35 19.59
C GLN A 13 0.78 -10.81 18.22
N LEU A 14 0.55 -9.51 18.08
CA LEU A 14 0.19 -8.91 16.79
C LEU A 14 1.41 -8.88 15.86
N ALA A 15 1.37 -9.70 14.82
CA ALA A 15 2.39 -9.78 13.79
C ALA A 15 2.25 -8.68 12.72
N LYS A 16 3.24 -8.61 11.82
CA LYS A 16 3.12 -7.93 10.52
C LYS A 16 1.81 -8.33 9.84
N THR A 17 0.94 -7.37 9.59
CA THR A 17 -0.41 -7.61 9.09
C THR A 17 -0.69 -6.72 7.89
N ILE A 18 -1.25 -7.32 6.84
CA ILE A 18 -1.81 -6.59 5.68
C ILE A 18 -3.32 -6.82 5.67
N THR A 19 -4.09 -5.75 5.59
CA THR A 19 -5.55 -5.83 5.46
C THR A 19 -6.04 -5.37 4.10
N TYR A 20 -7.13 -5.98 3.64
CA TYR A 20 -7.78 -5.67 2.37
C TYR A 20 -9.30 -5.59 2.60
N ASN A 21 -9.97 -4.68 1.90
CA ASN A 21 -11.42 -4.61 1.84
C ASN A 21 -11.89 -4.91 0.40
N LEU A 22 -13.16 -5.32 0.27
CA LEU A 22 -13.80 -5.56 -1.03
C LEU A 22 -14.84 -4.49 -1.38
N ASN A 23 -15.03 -3.51 -0.49
CA ASN A 23 -16.01 -2.43 -0.63
C ASN A 23 -15.29 -1.08 -0.45
N PRO A 24 -15.18 -0.26 -1.50
CA PRO A 24 -14.38 0.95 -1.46
C PRO A 24 -14.92 2.00 -0.49
N SER A 25 -16.18 1.89 -0.02
CA SER A 25 -16.69 2.76 1.06
C SER A 25 -16.01 2.53 2.41
N GLN A 26 -15.15 1.52 2.52
CA GLN A 26 -14.39 1.18 3.72
C GLN A 26 -12.90 1.54 3.61
N ASN A 27 -12.47 2.20 2.53
CA ASN A 27 -11.08 2.55 2.29
C ASN A 27 -10.47 3.32 3.47
N GLU A 28 -11.12 4.40 3.87
CA GLU A 28 -10.69 5.28 4.96
C GLU A 28 -10.70 4.55 6.31
N VAL A 29 -11.69 3.68 6.52
CA VAL A 29 -11.81 2.86 7.73
C VAL A 29 -10.62 1.91 7.86
N PHE A 30 -10.23 1.24 6.76
CA PHE A 30 -9.10 0.32 6.77
C PHE A 30 -7.77 1.07 6.87
N ALA A 31 -7.59 2.15 6.11
CA ALA A 31 -6.38 2.96 6.11
C ALA A 31 -6.08 3.51 7.51
N THR A 32 -7.06 4.15 8.14
CA THR A 32 -6.90 4.72 9.50
C THR A 32 -6.74 3.66 10.57
N MET A 33 -7.37 2.48 10.43
CA MET A 33 -7.23 1.39 11.39
C MET A 33 -5.79 0.89 11.51
N MET A 34 -5.01 0.91 10.42
CA MET A 34 -3.60 0.48 10.46
C MET A 34 -2.76 1.40 11.34
N GLY A 35 -3.10 2.69 11.41
CA GLY A 35 -2.39 3.68 12.25
C GLY A 35 -2.46 3.38 13.74
N ASN A 36 -3.51 2.69 14.20
CA ASN A 36 -3.71 2.39 15.63
C ASN A 36 -2.73 1.36 16.20
N PHE A 37 -2.09 0.55 15.35
CA PHE A 37 -1.33 -0.64 15.77
C PHE A 37 0.07 -0.71 15.12
N GLN A 38 0.62 0.43 14.71
CA GLN A 38 2.02 0.49 14.25
C GLN A 38 2.98 0.22 15.41
N GLY A 39 4.15 -0.36 15.10
CA GLY A 39 5.24 -0.59 16.04
C GLY A 39 6.51 0.18 15.64
N SER A 40 7.50 0.26 16.54
CA SER A 40 8.80 0.89 16.27
C SER A 40 9.85 -0.05 15.67
N ASP A 41 9.53 -1.33 15.58
CA ASP A 41 10.41 -2.43 15.18
C ASP A 41 10.51 -2.60 13.66
N VAL A 42 9.39 -2.41 12.95
CA VAL A 42 9.31 -2.60 11.50
C VAL A 42 8.65 -1.39 10.82
N PRO A 43 9.28 -0.81 9.78
CA PRO A 43 8.65 0.25 8.99
C PRO A 43 7.31 -0.21 8.39
N GLY A 44 6.21 0.40 8.83
CA GLY A 44 4.87 0.05 8.39
C GLY A 44 4.47 -1.38 8.75
N LYS A 45 4.65 -1.78 10.03
CA LYS A 45 4.20 -3.09 10.57
C LYS A 45 2.78 -3.45 10.10
N MET A 46 1.86 -2.49 10.16
CA MET A 46 0.48 -2.63 9.70
C MET A 46 0.31 -1.97 8.33
N GLN A 47 -0.13 -2.75 7.34
CA GLN A 47 -0.31 -2.31 5.97
C GLN A 47 -1.77 -2.37 5.57
N TRP A 48 -2.20 -1.36 4.83
CA TRP A 48 -3.43 -1.43 4.05
C TRP A 48 -3.06 -1.74 2.60
N GLY A 49 -3.51 -2.90 2.13
CA GLY A 49 -3.08 -3.48 0.86
C GLY A 49 -3.66 -2.78 -0.37
N SER A 50 -3.12 -3.16 -1.54
CA SER A 50 -3.59 -2.69 -2.85
C SER A 50 -5.08 -2.96 -3.08
N GLY A 51 -5.69 -2.27 -4.06
CA GLY A 51 -7.05 -2.53 -4.49
C GLY A 51 -7.25 -4.03 -4.78
N TRP A 52 -8.20 -4.67 -4.10
CA TRP A 52 -8.36 -6.11 -4.13
C TRP A 52 -9.52 -6.55 -5.02
N TRP A 53 -9.29 -7.60 -5.81
CA TRP A 53 -10.29 -8.27 -6.65
C TRP A 53 -11.02 -7.30 -7.60
N PHE A 54 -12.27 -6.94 -7.32
CA PHE A 54 -13.05 -6.02 -8.17
C PHE A 54 -12.47 -4.59 -8.16
N LEU A 55 -11.67 -4.28 -7.14
CA LEU A 55 -10.98 -3.00 -7.00
C LEU A 55 -9.58 -3.01 -7.62
N ASP A 56 -9.11 -4.15 -8.16
CA ASP A 56 -7.85 -4.29 -8.89
C ASP A 56 -7.99 -3.80 -10.35
N GLN A 57 -8.31 -2.51 -10.47
CA GLN A 57 -8.48 -1.76 -11.72
C GLN A 57 -8.22 -0.26 -11.44
N LYS A 58 -8.09 0.56 -12.49
CA LYS A 58 -7.61 1.95 -12.37
C LYS A 58 -8.33 2.79 -11.29
N ASP A 59 -9.65 2.89 -11.32
CA ASP A 59 -10.42 3.69 -10.36
C ASP A 59 -10.25 3.18 -8.92
N GLY A 60 -10.23 1.86 -8.74
CA GLY A 60 -10.03 1.23 -7.43
C GLY A 60 -8.62 1.46 -6.88
N MET A 61 -7.59 1.29 -7.71
CA MET A 61 -6.20 1.56 -7.36
C MET A 61 -5.98 3.04 -7.06
N GLU A 62 -6.49 3.96 -7.88
CA GLU A 62 -6.34 5.40 -7.65
C GLU A 62 -6.98 5.82 -6.33
N LYS A 63 -8.19 5.33 -6.03
CA LYS A 63 -8.86 5.58 -4.74
C LYS A 63 -8.07 4.99 -3.56
N GLN A 64 -7.54 3.77 -3.72
CA GLN A 64 -6.76 3.11 -2.67
C GLN A 64 -5.44 3.87 -2.40
N ILE A 65 -4.69 4.20 -3.44
CA ILE A 65 -3.42 4.94 -3.33
C ILE A 65 -3.65 6.31 -2.72
N ASN A 66 -4.64 7.08 -3.19
CA ASN A 66 -4.94 8.41 -2.65
C ASN A 66 -5.35 8.36 -1.18
N CYS A 67 -6.18 7.40 -0.79
CA CYS A 67 -6.56 7.23 0.62
C CYS A 67 -5.34 6.84 1.48
N LEU A 68 -4.43 5.99 0.98
CA LEU A 68 -3.23 5.60 1.72
C LEU A 68 -2.26 6.78 1.85
N SER A 69 -2.11 7.59 0.81
CA SER A 69 -1.31 8.82 0.84
C SER A 69 -1.80 9.82 1.87
N ASN A 70 -3.13 9.96 2.01
CA ASN A 70 -3.73 10.91 2.94
C ASN A 70 -3.70 10.45 4.40
N MET A 71 -3.78 9.13 4.65
CA MET A 71 -4.02 8.58 5.99
C MET A 71 -2.85 7.76 6.54
N GLY A 72 -1.84 7.49 5.71
CA GLY A 72 -0.68 6.69 6.05
C GLY A 72 0.60 7.21 5.39
N LEU A 73 1.52 6.29 5.09
CA LEU A 73 2.80 6.61 4.46
C LEU A 73 2.94 5.83 3.15
N LEU A 74 2.58 6.46 2.03
CA LEU A 74 2.68 5.82 0.71
C LEU A 74 4.09 5.29 0.43
N SER A 75 5.14 5.97 0.91
CA SER A 75 6.54 5.56 0.72
C SER A 75 6.90 4.23 1.38
N ARG A 76 6.08 3.75 2.33
CA ARG A 76 6.22 2.46 3.02
C ARG A 76 5.25 1.40 2.52
N PHE A 77 4.47 1.69 1.48
CA PHE A 77 3.50 0.76 0.93
C PHE A 77 4.21 -0.46 0.33
N VAL A 78 3.77 -1.67 0.70
CA VAL A 78 4.31 -2.94 0.19
C VAL A 78 3.96 -3.22 -1.28
N GLY A 79 3.05 -2.45 -1.87
CA GLY A 79 2.81 -2.45 -3.30
C GLY A 79 1.85 -3.55 -3.77
N MET A 80 2.11 -4.02 -4.99
CA MET A 80 1.16 -4.81 -5.79
C MET A 80 1.36 -6.32 -5.66
N LEU A 81 0.26 -7.07 -5.76
CA LEU A 81 0.20 -8.52 -5.94
C LEU A 81 -0.84 -8.85 -7.02
N THR A 82 -0.67 -9.95 -7.74
CA THR A 82 -1.61 -10.30 -8.82
C THR A 82 -2.91 -10.93 -8.33
N ASP A 83 -2.88 -11.59 -7.16
CA ASP A 83 -3.97 -12.43 -6.63
C ASP A 83 -4.64 -13.31 -7.70
N SER A 84 -3.81 -13.92 -8.55
CA SER A 84 -4.28 -14.60 -9.76
C SER A 84 -3.73 -16.01 -9.86
N ARG A 85 -4.58 -16.90 -10.37
CA ARG A 85 -4.20 -18.26 -10.80
C ARG A 85 -3.62 -18.33 -12.21
N SER A 86 -3.56 -17.20 -12.93
CA SER A 86 -3.07 -17.15 -14.32
C SER A 86 -1.60 -16.75 -14.36
N PHE A 87 -0.79 -17.51 -15.09
CA PHE A 87 0.60 -17.14 -15.39
C PHE A 87 0.69 -15.84 -16.21
N LEU A 88 -0.37 -15.46 -16.92
CA LEU A 88 -0.44 -14.23 -17.72
C LEU A 88 -0.89 -13.01 -16.90
N SER A 89 -0.87 -13.08 -15.57
CA SER A 89 -1.35 -12.01 -14.69
C SER A 89 -0.31 -10.94 -14.36
N PHE A 90 0.98 -11.18 -14.65
CA PHE A 90 2.05 -10.21 -14.37
C PHE A 90 1.88 -8.82 -15.03
N PRO A 91 1.19 -8.65 -16.17
CA PRO A 91 0.81 -7.32 -16.66
C PRO A 91 -0.01 -6.48 -15.67
N ARG A 92 -0.66 -7.07 -14.65
CA ARG A 92 -1.28 -6.33 -13.54
C ARG A 92 -0.26 -5.48 -12.76
N HIS A 93 0.98 -5.96 -12.62
CA HIS A 93 2.05 -5.15 -12.03
C HIS A 93 2.43 -3.98 -12.93
N GLU A 94 2.51 -4.18 -14.25
CA GLU A 94 2.76 -3.07 -15.17
C GLU A 94 1.65 -2.03 -15.08
N TYR A 95 0.39 -2.47 -15.06
CA TYR A 95 -0.78 -1.61 -14.92
C TYR A 95 -0.73 -0.78 -13.64
N PHE A 96 -0.49 -1.41 -12.49
CA PHE A 96 -0.28 -0.73 -11.20
C PHE A 96 0.86 0.30 -11.26
N ARG A 97 2.02 -0.07 -11.81
CA ARG A 97 3.19 0.81 -11.90
C ARG A 97 2.90 2.07 -12.71
N ARG A 98 2.19 1.92 -13.84
CA ARG A 98 1.79 3.06 -14.67
C ARG A 98 0.84 4.00 -13.93
N ILE A 99 -0.12 3.45 -13.18
CA ILE A 99 -1.05 4.25 -12.37
C ILE A 99 -0.29 5.00 -11.27
N LEU A 100 0.57 4.31 -10.50
CA LEU A 100 1.39 4.93 -9.45
C LEU A 100 2.26 6.07 -10.00
N CYS A 101 3.00 5.82 -11.08
CA CYS A 101 3.87 6.83 -11.68
C CYS A 101 3.06 8.02 -12.22
N ASN A 102 1.87 7.78 -12.79
CA ASN A 102 1.01 8.86 -13.28
C ASN A 102 0.47 9.72 -12.12
N LEU A 103 0.06 9.12 -11.00
CA LEU A 103 -0.40 9.86 -9.82
C LEU A 103 0.71 10.76 -9.27
N LEU A 104 1.90 10.21 -9.04
CA LEU A 104 3.05 10.98 -8.55
C LEU A 104 3.46 12.09 -9.54
N ALA A 105 3.45 11.80 -10.85
CA ALA A 105 3.78 12.80 -11.86
C ALA A 105 2.75 13.95 -11.90
N GLU A 106 1.47 13.65 -11.67
CA GLU A 106 0.43 14.67 -11.60
C GLU A 106 0.58 15.54 -10.35
N ASP A 107 0.87 14.94 -9.19
CA ASP A 107 1.16 15.68 -7.96
C ASP A 107 2.37 16.62 -8.13
N VAL A 108 3.42 16.18 -8.85
CA VAL A 108 4.57 17.03 -9.21
C VAL A 108 4.15 18.20 -10.10
N LYS A 109 3.37 17.94 -11.16
CA LYS A 109 2.92 18.99 -12.10
C LYS A 109 2.05 20.03 -11.41
N GLN A 110 1.24 19.61 -10.45
CA GLN A 110 0.39 20.49 -9.64
C GLN A 110 1.17 21.22 -8.53
N GLY A 111 2.43 20.88 -8.31
CA GLY A 111 3.26 21.46 -7.25
C GLY A 111 2.87 20.99 -5.84
N LEU A 112 2.17 19.86 -5.71
CA LEU A 112 1.78 19.28 -4.43
C LEU A 112 2.97 18.58 -3.74
N ILE A 113 3.89 18.04 -4.54
CA ILE A 113 5.14 17.42 -4.08
C ILE A 113 6.33 17.97 -4.87
N PRO A 114 7.55 17.97 -4.31
CA PRO A 114 8.72 18.48 -5.00
C PRO A 114 9.05 17.66 -6.25
N ASN A 115 9.51 18.34 -7.31
CA ASN A 115 10.05 17.69 -8.50
C ASN A 115 11.48 17.17 -8.25
N ASP A 116 11.61 16.24 -7.30
CA ASP A 116 12.86 15.56 -6.96
C ASP A 116 12.83 14.14 -7.54
N ILE A 117 13.40 13.99 -8.73
CA ILE A 117 13.38 12.72 -9.48
C ILE A 117 14.17 11.63 -8.76
N GLU A 118 15.22 11.97 -8.01
CA GLU A 118 16.01 10.98 -7.27
C GLU A 118 15.20 10.42 -6.11
N PHE A 119 14.59 11.30 -5.31
CA PHE A 119 13.72 10.91 -4.21
C PHE A 119 12.48 10.12 -4.69
N LEU A 120 11.76 10.65 -5.69
CA LEU A 120 10.56 10.00 -6.22
C LEU A 120 10.89 8.70 -6.95
N GLY A 121 12.00 8.65 -7.68
CA GLY A 121 12.49 7.45 -8.34
C GLY A 121 12.81 6.34 -7.33
N LYS A 122 13.42 6.69 -6.19
CA LYS A 122 13.67 5.75 -5.10
C LYS A 122 12.36 5.26 -4.47
N MET A 123 11.42 6.15 -4.19
CA MET A 123 10.09 5.79 -3.67
C MET A 123 9.35 4.84 -4.60
N VAL A 124 9.35 5.09 -5.91
CA VAL A 124 8.74 4.18 -6.90
C VAL A 124 9.40 2.80 -6.87
N GLN A 125 10.74 2.73 -6.87
CA GLN A 125 11.45 1.45 -6.77
C GLN A 125 11.11 0.69 -5.49
N ASP A 126 10.97 1.41 -4.38
CA ASP A 126 10.63 0.83 -3.08
C ASP A 126 9.22 0.24 -3.10
N ILE A 127 8.21 0.98 -3.57
CA ILE A 127 6.83 0.49 -3.69
C ILE A 127 6.73 -0.66 -4.72
N CYS A 128 7.54 -0.62 -5.78
CA CYS A 128 7.51 -1.65 -6.83
C CYS A 128 8.18 -2.97 -6.43
N TYR A 129 9.06 -2.96 -5.43
CA TYR A 129 9.85 -4.13 -5.08
C TYR A 129 10.44 -4.11 -3.67
N TYR A 130 11.25 -3.10 -3.31
CA TYR A 130 12.07 -3.21 -2.09
C TYR A 130 11.26 -3.21 -0.79
N ASN A 131 10.13 -2.52 -0.73
CA ASN A 131 9.25 -2.55 0.43
C ASN A 131 8.71 -3.95 0.68
N SER A 132 8.19 -4.65 -0.34
CA SER A 132 7.71 -6.03 -0.16
C SER A 132 8.86 -6.98 0.14
N LYS A 133 10.01 -6.86 -0.55
CA LYS A 133 11.20 -7.66 -0.26
C LYS A 133 11.59 -7.56 1.22
N ASN A 134 11.69 -6.35 1.75
CA ASN A 134 12.08 -6.10 3.14
C ASN A 134 10.97 -6.48 4.12
N TYR A 135 9.70 -6.21 3.79
CA TYR A 135 8.58 -6.53 4.66
C TYR A 135 8.40 -8.05 4.84
N PHE A 136 8.66 -8.85 3.82
CA PHE A 136 8.54 -10.31 3.89
C PHE A 136 9.86 -11.04 4.15
N ASN A 137 10.98 -10.32 4.21
CA ASN A 137 12.33 -10.91 4.29
C ASN A 137 12.60 -11.90 3.15
N PHE A 138 12.23 -11.53 1.91
CA PHE A 138 12.56 -12.34 0.74
C PHE A 138 14.05 -12.17 0.37
N ASN A 139 14.70 -13.27 -0.01
CA ASN A 139 16.11 -13.31 -0.41
C ASN A 139 16.30 -12.74 -1.82
#